data_AF-A0A943GPD6-F1
#
_entry.id   AF-A0A943GPD6-F1
#
_cell.length_a   1.000
_cell.length_b   1.000
_cell.length_c   1.000
_cell.angle_alpha   90.00
_cell.angle_beta   90.00
_cell.angle_gamma   90.00
#
_symmetry.space_group_name_H-M   'P 1'
#
loop_
_entity.id
_entity.type
_entity.pdbx_description
1 polymer ?
#
loop_
_entity_poly.entity_id
_entity_poly.type
_entity_poly.pdbx_seq_one_letter_code
_entity_poly.pdbx_strand_id
1 'polypeptide(L)'
;MKEGIENETVMPDNGKITFKNGIAEIALAHGEQITFLNIPPNTVYKVKEKEANQGHYITTYNGKKESVEAVLKDDDSVEVVNNKEFVPDTGITDTSSCNMSAGIIISLIALGVSLFISYFRWRRGFKK
;
A
#
# COMPACT_ATOMS: atom_id res chain seq x y z
N MET A 1 19.53 4.76 14.83
CA MET A 1 19.23 3.34 14.60
C MET A 1 18.05 2.99 15.49
N LYS A 2 17.04 2.27 14.97
CA LYS A 2 16.05 1.64 15.85
C LYS A 2 16.74 0.53 16.63
N GLU A 3 16.38 0.35 17.90
CA GLU A 3 16.83 -0.80 18.68
C GLU A 3 16.19 -2.06 18.07
N GLY A 4 16.98 -2.85 17.35
CA GLY A 4 16.60 -4.18 16.90
C GLY A 4 16.97 -5.24 17.95
N ILE A 5 16.38 -6.42 17.84
CA ILE A 5 16.71 -7.58 18.67
C ILE A 5 17.98 -8.19 18.06
N GLU A 6 19.13 -7.83 18.60
CA GLU A 6 20.44 -8.38 18.18
C GLU A 6 20.74 -9.76 18.77
N ASN A 7 20.02 -10.15 19.83
CA ASN A 7 20.35 -11.30 20.68
C ASN A 7 19.54 -12.59 20.38
N GLU A 8 18.58 -12.54 19.45
CA GLU A 8 17.78 -13.71 19.02
C GLU A 8 17.90 -14.02 17.54
N THR A 9 18.80 -13.34 16.82
CA THR A 9 19.00 -13.58 15.39
C THR A 9 19.57 -14.97 15.15
N VAL A 10 18.94 -15.74 14.26
CA VAL A 10 19.56 -16.95 13.70
C VAL A 10 20.64 -16.54 12.71
N MET A 11 21.84 -16.25 13.22
CA MET A 11 23.04 -16.16 12.41
C MET A 11 23.21 -17.51 11.68
N PRO A 12 23.56 -17.56 10.37
CA PRO A 12 23.90 -18.84 9.74
C PRO A 12 24.98 -19.54 10.60
N ASP A 13 24.88 -20.87 10.79
CA ASP A 13 25.59 -21.69 11.79
C ASP A 13 27.10 -21.42 12.00
N ASN A 14 27.74 -20.75 11.04
CA ASN A 14 29.18 -20.48 10.98
C ASN A 14 29.52 -18.98 11.11
N GLY A 15 28.54 -18.12 11.33
CA GLY A 15 28.67 -16.67 11.32
C GLY A 15 29.09 -16.07 9.98
N LYS A 16 28.88 -16.81 8.89
CA LYS A 16 29.27 -16.40 7.52
C LYS A 16 28.08 -16.47 6.58
N ILE A 17 27.90 -15.41 5.80
CA ILE A 17 27.02 -15.42 4.63
C ILE A 17 27.85 -15.70 3.38
N THR A 18 27.32 -16.60 2.54
CA THR A 18 27.91 -16.89 1.23
C THR A 18 27.10 -16.21 0.15
N PHE A 19 27.78 -15.41 -0.67
CA PHE A 19 27.20 -14.86 -1.89
C PHE A 19 27.44 -15.81 -3.06
N LYS A 20 26.37 -16.27 -3.71
CA LYS A 20 26.45 -17.03 -4.96
C LYS A 20 26.13 -16.07 -6.10
N ASN A 21 27.08 -15.84 -6.99
CA ASN A 21 26.95 -14.89 -8.10
C ASN A 21 26.53 -13.48 -7.65
N GLY A 22 27.08 -13.01 -6.53
CA GLY A 22 26.75 -11.70 -5.96
C GLY A 22 25.41 -11.63 -5.21
N ILE A 23 24.72 -12.76 -5.01
CA ILE A 23 23.42 -12.83 -4.34
C ILE A 23 23.57 -13.64 -3.05
N ALA A 24 23.07 -13.08 -1.94
CA ALA A 24 22.85 -13.79 -0.69
C ALA A 24 21.36 -13.71 -0.34
N GLU A 25 20.84 -14.78 0.26
CA GLU A 25 19.47 -14.84 0.74
C GLU A 25 19.50 -15.00 2.25
N ILE A 26 18.67 -14.22 2.92
CA ILE A 26 18.52 -14.19 4.37
C ILE A 26 17.03 -14.18 4.70
N ALA A 27 16.67 -14.77 5.82
CA ALA A 27 15.34 -14.67 6.42
C ALA A 27 15.48 -13.91 7.73
N LEU A 28 14.62 -12.92 7.96
CA LEU A 28 14.57 -12.14 9.19
C LEU A 28 13.13 -12.11 9.71
N ALA A 29 12.95 -12.42 10.98
CA ALA A 29 11.72 -12.22 11.74
C ALA A 29 11.56 -10.73 12.14
N HIS A 30 10.41 -10.39 12.71
CA HIS A 30 10.16 -9.04 13.20
C HIS A 30 11.20 -8.64 14.26
N GLY A 31 11.86 -7.51 14.04
CA GLY A 31 12.85 -6.95 14.97
C GLY A 31 14.25 -7.54 14.81
N GLU A 32 14.44 -8.61 14.03
CA GLU A 32 15.77 -9.12 13.71
C GLU A 32 16.52 -8.18 12.78
N GLN A 33 17.83 -8.16 12.92
CA GLN A 33 18.74 -7.39 12.09
C GLN A 33 19.98 -8.20 11.73
N ILE A 34 20.62 -7.82 10.62
CA ILE A 34 21.91 -8.36 10.23
C ILE A 34 22.87 -7.24 9.84
N THR A 35 24.13 -7.40 10.22
CA THR A 35 25.19 -6.45 9.90
C THR A 35 26.26 -7.15 9.06
N PHE A 36 26.50 -6.62 7.87
CA PHE A 36 27.59 -7.07 7.00
C PHE A 36 28.83 -6.23 7.29
N LEU A 37 29.85 -6.87 7.85
CA LEU A 37 31.12 -6.21 8.16
C LEU A 37 32.12 -6.38 7.02
N ASN A 38 33.10 -5.47 6.93
CA ASN A 38 34.22 -5.54 6.00
C ASN A 38 33.81 -5.58 4.52
N ILE A 39 32.73 -4.89 4.14
CA ILE A 39 32.38 -4.69 2.73
C ILE A 39 33.37 -3.67 2.12
N PRO A 40 33.99 -3.95 0.96
CA PRO A 40 34.86 -2.99 0.30
C PRO A 40 34.15 -1.67 -0.05
N PRO A 41 34.85 -0.53 0.05
CA PRO A 41 34.27 0.76 -0.34
C PRO A 41 33.94 0.77 -1.84
N ASN A 42 32.92 1.54 -2.21
CA ASN A 42 32.36 1.64 -3.56
C ASN A 42 31.66 0.35 -4.06
N THR A 43 31.31 -0.57 -3.15
CA THR A 43 30.47 -1.72 -3.50
C THR A 43 29.05 -1.26 -3.84
N VAL A 44 28.51 -1.68 -4.99
CA VAL A 44 27.10 -1.50 -5.33
C VAL A 44 26.30 -2.60 -4.66
N TYR A 45 25.27 -2.25 -3.91
CA TYR A 45 24.40 -3.20 -3.25
C TYR A 45 22.93 -2.96 -3.62
N LYS A 46 22.14 -4.03 -3.54
CA LYS A 46 20.70 -4.01 -3.76
C LYS A 46 19.99 -4.81 -2.68
N VAL A 47 19.00 -4.22 -2.02
CA VAL A 47 18.17 -4.89 -1.01
C VAL A 47 16.76 -5.03 -1.55
N LYS A 48 16.26 -6.27 -1.62
CA LYS A 48 14.90 -6.60 -2.04
C LYS A 48 14.37 -7.78 -1.24
N GLU A 49 13.16 -7.64 -0.72
CA GLU A 49 12.38 -8.72 -0.14
C GLU A 49 11.65 -9.50 -1.25
N LYS A 50 11.76 -10.83 -1.23
CA LYS A 50 11.17 -11.71 -2.26
C LYS A 50 9.64 -11.64 -2.28
N GLU A 51 9.04 -11.59 -1.10
CA GLU A 51 7.57 -11.61 -0.91
C GLU A 51 7.01 -10.19 -0.66
N ALA A 52 7.71 -9.16 -1.14
CA ALA A 52 7.28 -7.78 -0.97
C ALA A 52 5.86 -7.55 -1.48
N ASN A 53 5.05 -6.84 -0.69
CA ASN A 53 3.67 -6.48 -1.00
C ASN A 53 2.71 -7.67 -1.23
N GLN A 54 2.98 -8.82 -0.62
CA GLN A 54 2.11 -10.01 -0.68
C GLN A 54 1.29 -10.18 0.61
N GLY A 55 0.20 -10.95 0.58
CA GLY A 55 -0.50 -11.36 1.81
C GLY A 55 -1.07 -10.23 2.67
N HIS A 56 -1.52 -9.13 2.05
CA HIS A 56 -2.00 -7.90 2.70
C HIS A 56 -0.92 -7.08 3.44
N TYR A 57 0.36 -7.41 3.21
CA TYR A 57 1.46 -6.57 3.64
C TYR A 57 1.76 -5.48 2.61
N ILE A 58 2.19 -4.32 3.10
CA ILE A 58 2.83 -3.26 2.34
C ILE A 58 4.27 -3.18 2.82
N THR A 59 5.21 -3.40 1.91
CA THR A 59 6.65 -3.40 2.19
C THR A 59 7.26 -2.06 1.83
N THR A 60 8.08 -1.51 2.73
CA THR A 60 8.85 -0.28 2.48
C THR A 60 10.30 -0.44 2.90
N TYR A 61 11.19 0.28 2.21
CA TYR A 61 12.63 0.35 2.46
C TYR A 61 12.99 1.80 2.78
N ASN A 62 13.48 2.06 4.00
CA ASN A 62 13.75 3.42 4.48
C ASN A 62 12.56 4.38 4.23
N GLY A 63 11.33 3.88 4.42
CA GLY A 63 10.07 4.61 4.19
C GLY A 63 9.62 4.76 2.73
N LYS A 64 10.33 4.16 1.76
CA LYS A 64 9.98 4.18 0.33
C LYS A 64 9.48 2.83 -0.15
N LYS A 65 8.56 2.77 -1.12
CA LYS A 65 8.06 1.50 -1.67
C LYS A 65 9.05 0.79 -2.59
N GLU A 66 9.99 1.54 -3.16
CA GLU A 66 11.00 1.03 -4.06
C GLU A 66 12.13 0.34 -3.31
N SER A 67 12.66 -0.74 -3.90
CA SER A 67 13.86 -1.42 -3.40
C SER A 67 15.07 -0.47 -3.37
N VAL A 68 15.99 -0.69 -2.45
CA VAL A 68 17.22 0.11 -2.35
C VAL A 68 18.27 -0.43 -3.31
N GLU A 69 18.87 0.46 -4.10
CA GLU A 69 20.07 0.22 -4.89
C GLU A 69 20.99 1.43 -4.71
N ALA A 70 22.19 1.20 -4.15
CA ALA A 70 23.09 2.28 -3.75
C ALA A 70 24.56 1.85 -3.80
N VAL A 71 25.46 2.84 -3.69
CA VAL A 71 26.91 2.64 -3.61
C VAL A 71 27.33 2.87 -2.16
N LEU A 72 27.95 1.86 -1.55
CA LEU A 72 28.47 1.93 -0.19
C LEU A 72 29.71 2.81 -0.14
N LYS A 73 29.61 3.99 0.48
CA LYS A 73 30.74 4.91 0.69
C LYS A 73 31.30 4.83 2.11
N ASP A 74 30.39 4.72 3.07
CA ASP A 74 30.62 4.60 4.51
C ASP A 74 29.62 3.57 5.07
N ASP A 75 29.56 3.41 6.38
CA ASP A 75 28.56 2.55 7.03
C ASP A 75 27.14 3.01 6.67
N ASP A 76 26.29 2.05 6.31
CA ASP A 76 24.92 2.30 5.87
C ASP A 76 23.95 1.28 6.49
N SER A 77 22.69 1.66 6.59
CA SER A 77 21.63 0.82 7.16
C SER A 77 20.36 0.92 6.33
N VAL A 78 19.76 -0.24 6.03
CA VAL A 78 18.46 -0.33 5.35
C VAL A 78 17.43 -0.91 6.30
N GLU A 79 16.40 -0.12 6.62
CA GLU A 79 15.23 -0.57 7.36
C GLU A 79 14.19 -1.10 6.37
N VAL A 80 13.76 -2.35 6.56
CA VAL A 80 12.65 -2.96 5.82
C VAL A 80 11.45 -3.06 6.75
N VAL A 81 10.32 -2.47 6.37
CA VAL A 81 9.08 -2.46 7.17
C VAL A 81 7.97 -3.13 6.39
N ASN A 82 7.42 -4.21 6.96
CA ASN A 82 6.24 -4.92 6.48
C ASN A 82 5.01 -4.53 7.32
N ASN A 83 4.14 -3.68 6.77
CA ASN A 83 2.90 -3.26 7.42
C ASN A 83 1.71 -4.08 6.91
N LYS A 84 1.01 -4.82 7.79
CA LYS A 84 -0.22 -5.53 7.42
C LYS A 84 -1.43 -4.66 7.63
N GLU A 85 -2.17 -4.36 6.58
CA GLU A 85 -3.46 -3.68 6.72
C GLU A 85 -4.55 -4.71 7.01
N PHE A 86 -5.22 -4.55 8.15
CA PHE A 86 -6.45 -5.26 8.48
C PHE A 86 -7.58 -4.25 8.50
N VAL A 87 -8.35 -4.21 7.41
CA VAL A 87 -9.61 -3.47 7.38
C VAL A 87 -10.70 -4.48 7.73
N PRO A 88 -11.30 -4.44 8.94
CA PRO A 88 -12.44 -5.28 9.23
C PRO A 88 -13.56 -4.92 8.27
N ASP A 89 -14.21 -5.93 7.72
CA ASP A 89 -15.41 -5.73 6.92
C ASP A 89 -16.47 -5.14 7.87
N THR A 90 -16.70 -3.83 7.77
CA THR A 90 -17.62 -3.11 8.67
C THR A 90 -19.08 -3.44 8.39
N GLY A 91 -19.34 -4.36 7.46
CA GLY A 91 -20.68 -4.72 7.01
C GLY A 91 -21.36 -3.61 6.20
N ILE A 92 -20.62 -2.56 5.83
CA ILE A 92 -21.10 -1.49 4.97
C ILE A 92 -20.47 -1.70 3.60
N THR A 93 -21.17 -2.40 2.72
CA THR A 93 -20.80 -2.47 1.31
C THR A 93 -21.12 -1.13 0.66
N ASP A 94 -20.09 -0.34 0.32
CA ASP A 94 -20.28 0.79 -0.58
C ASP A 94 -20.75 0.25 -1.93
N THR A 95 -22.04 0.46 -2.21
CA THR A 95 -22.65 0.12 -3.49
C THR A 95 -22.20 1.16 -4.51
N SER A 96 -20.93 1.11 -4.90
CA SER A 96 -20.41 1.83 -6.06
C SER A 96 -20.55 0.97 -7.31
N SER A 97 -21.78 0.50 -7.54
CA SER A 97 -22.26 0.31 -8.91
C SER A 97 -23.17 1.48 -9.21
N CYS A 98 -22.89 2.17 -10.33
CA CYS A 98 -23.78 3.14 -10.94
C CYS A 98 -25.13 2.46 -11.24
N ASN A 99 -26.03 2.41 -10.27
CA ASN A 99 -27.43 2.11 -10.40
C ASN A 99 -28.13 2.93 -9.32
N MET A 100 -28.26 4.22 -9.60
CA MET A 100 -29.01 5.18 -8.79
C MET A 100 -30.40 4.62 -8.51
N SER A 101 -30.61 4.14 -7.29
CA SER A 101 -31.86 4.04 -6.54
C SER A 101 -33.14 4.26 -7.37
N ALA A 102 -33.90 3.18 -7.58
CA ALA A 102 -35.27 3.27 -8.11
C ALA A 102 -36.17 4.25 -7.31
N GLY A 103 -35.78 4.67 -6.09
CA GLY A 103 -36.51 5.64 -5.27
C GLY A 103 -36.26 7.13 -5.57
N ILE A 104 -35.09 7.54 -6.08
CA ILE A 104 -34.78 8.97 -6.28
C ILE A 104 -35.34 9.48 -7.63
N ILE A 105 -35.41 8.62 -8.65
CA ILE A 105 -35.88 9.01 -9.99
C ILE A 105 -37.39 9.34 -10.00
N ILE A 106 -38.21 8.69 -9.17
CA ILE A 106 -39.67 8.92 -9.13
C ILE A 106 -40.01 10.33 -8.60
N SER A 107 -39.20 10.87 -7.68
CA SER A 107 -39.44 12.20 -7.07
C SER A 107 -39.22 13.35 -8.07
N LEU A 108 -38.22 13.26 -8.94
CA LEU A 108 -37.91 14.31 -9.92
C LEU A 108 -38.95 14.37 -11.06
N ILE A 109 -39.52 13.24 -11.46
CA ILE A 109 -40.59 13.20 -12.48
C ILE A 109 -41.87 13.84 -11.95
N ALA A 110 -42.23 13.62 -10.69
CA ALA A 110 -43.43 14.21 -10.08
C ALA A 110 -43.36 15.76 -10.02
N LEU A 111 -42.20 16.32 -9.65
CA LEU A 111 -42.02 17.78 -9.63
C LEU A 111 -41.95 18.38 -11.05
N GLY A 112 -41.34 17.68 -12.01
CA GLY A 112 -41.28 18.09 -13.41
C GLY A 112 -42.65 18.16 -14.08
N VAL A 113 -43.52 17.17 -13.88
CA VAL A 113 -44.89 17.16 -14.42
C VAL A 113 -45.74 18.25 -13.77
N SER A 114 -45.54 18.53 -12.48
CA SER A 114 -46.23 19.61 -11.76
C SER A 114 -45.89 20.99 -12.32
N LEU A 115 -44.60 21.24 -12.62
CA LEU A 115 -44.14 22.49 -13.24
C LEU A 115 -44.54 22.59 -14.72
N PHE A 116 -44.59 21.46 -15.44
CA PHE A 116 -45.03 21.43 -16.83
C PHE A 116 -46.54 21.70 -16.96
N ILE A 117 -47.37 21.15 -16.07
CA ILE A 117 -48.81 21.43 -16.03
C ILE A 117 -49.09 22.89 -15.65
N SER A 118 -48.38 23.45 -14.67
CA SER A 118 -48.54 24.86 -14.30
C SER A 118 -48.07 25.80 -15.40
N TYR A 119 -46.96 25.51 -16.07
CA TYR A 119 -46.50 26.24 -17.25
C TYR A 119 -47.46 26.14 -18.43
N PHE A 120 -48.04 24.97 -18.68
CA PHE A 120 -49.00 24.75 -19.76
C PHE A 120 -50.36 25.42 -19.49
N ARG A 121 -50.81 25.45 -18.22
CA ARG A 121 -51.99 26.22 -17.79
C ARG A 121 -51.77 27.72 -17.94
N TRP A 122 -50.56 28.21 -17.65
CA TRP A 122 -50.19 29.61 -17.90
C TRP A 122 -50.20 29.93 -19.40
N ARG A 123 -49.58 29.09 -20.25
CA ARG A 123 -49.58 29.31 -21.71
C ARG A 123 -50.98 29.25 -22.34
N ARG A 124 -51.89 28.42 -21.82
CA ARG A 124 -53.29 28.35 -22.30
C ARG A 124 -54.21 29.42 -21.71
N GLY A 125 -53.76 30.20 -20.72
CA GLY A 125 -54.52 31.31 -20.13
C GLY A 125 -54.57 32.60 -20.97
N PHE A 126 -53.82 32.69 -22.07
CA PHE A 126 -53.79 33.86 -22.97
C PHE A 126 -54.56 33.64 -24.27
N LYS A 127 -55.79 33.14 -24.15
CA LYS A 127 -56.82 33.36 -25.19
C LYS A 127 -58.18 33.64 -24.53
N LYS A 128 -58.37 34.89 -24.14
CA LYS A 128 -59.59 35.65 -24.41
C LYS A 128 -59.26 37.13 -24.39
#